data_AF-A0A9J6N4B0-F1
#
_entry.id   AF-A0A9J6N4B0-F1
#
_cell.length_a   1.000
_cell.length_b   1.000
_cell.length_c   1.000
_cell.angle_alpha   90.00
_cell.angle_beta   90.00
_cell.angle_gamma   90.00
#
_symmetry.space_group_name_H-M   'P 1'
#
loop_
_entity.id
_entity.type
_entity.pdbx_description
1 polymer ?
#
loop_
_entity_poly.entity_id
_entity_poly.type
_entity_poly.pdbx_seq_one_letter_code
_entity_poly.pdbx_strand_id
1 'polypeptide(L)'
;VLFFLSLVMEPGGLKELSNGSFGIWMIFLASAVFATAIGHMIYNYAVSKVGVTEAAIFINFEPFFTLVGAVTILGENISVAQILGFLLILFGVLFGSGALEEFLHQSRRKKKTVYGGKAKHL
;
A
#
# COMPACT_ATOMS: atom_id res chain seq x y z
N VAL A 1 -18.82 5.90 -13.33
CA VAL A 1 -19.75 4.81 -12.91
C VAL A 1 -20.25 5.01 -11.49
N LEU A 2 -19.38 5.09 -10.47
CA LEU A 2 -19.79 5.26 -9.07
C LEU A 2 -20.68 6.48 -8.82
N PHE A 3 -20.40 7.61 -9.48
CA PHE A 3 -21.26 8.81 -9.39
C PHE A 3 -22.71 8.53 -9.83
N PHE A 4 -22.91 7.88 -10.97
CA PHE A 4 -24.25 7.54 -11.46
C PHE A 4 -24.94 6.50 -10.56
N LEU A 5 -24.18 5.53 -10.03
CA LEU A 5 -24.72 4.58 -9.04
C LEU A 5 -25.16 5.29 -7.76
N SER A 6 -24.38 6.25 -7.26
CA SER A 6 -24.76 7.07 -6.10
C SER A 6 -26.02 7.89 -6.37
N LEU A 7 -26.21 8.46 -7.57
CA LEU A 7 -27.46 9.15 -7.91
C LEU A 7 -28.70 8.26 -7.91
N VAL A 8 -28.53 6.97 -8.23
CA VAL A 8 -29.63 6.00 -8.24
C VAL A 8 -29.90 5.46 -6.83
N MET A 9 -28.86 5.17 -6.05
CA MET A 9 -28.98 4.62 -4.69
C MET A 9 -29.36 5.68 -3.65
N GLU A 10 -28.87 6.91 -3.83
CA GLU A 10 -29.10 8.06 -2.94
C GLU A 10 -29.67 9.25 -3.75
N PRO A 11 -30.95 9.18 -4.18
CA PRO A 11 -31.56 10.22 -5.02
C PRO A 11 -31.65 11.62 -4.39
N GLY A 12 -31.26 11.76 -3.11
CA GLY A 12 -31.14 13.03 -2.38
C GLY A 12 -29.71 13.49 -2.06
N GLY A 13 -28.68 12.67 -2.34
CA GLY A 13 -27.31 12.93 -1.85
C GLY A 13 -26.73 14.27 -2.31
N LEU A 14 -27.06 14.71 -3.52
CA LEU A 14 -26.62 16.02 -4.03
C LEU A 14 -27.18 17.21 -3.25
N LYS A 15 -28.39 17.09 -2.69
CA LYS A 15 -28.97 18.15 -1.86
C LYS A 15 -28.29 18.21 -0.49
N GLU A 16 -27.85 17.07 0.04
CA GLU A 16 -27.10 17.02 1.29
C GLU A 16 -25.72 17.66 1.15
N LEU A 17 -25.06 17.54 -0.01
CA LEU A 17 -23.80 18.23 -0.30
C LEU A 17 -23.92 19.75 -0.17
N SER A 18 -25.04 20.34 -0.65
CA SER A 18 -25.27 21.78 -0.52
C SER A 18 -25.51 22.25 0.91
N ASN A 19 -25.92 21.34 1.81
CA ASN A 19 -26.12 21.62 3.22
C ASN A 19 -24.90 21.26 4.08
N GLY A 20 -23.84 20.71 3.48
CA GLY A 20 -22.61 20.34 4.19
C GLY A 20 -21.91 21.56 4.80
N SER A 21 -21.49 21.45 6.05
CA SER A 21 -20.79 22.54 6.75
C SER A 21 -19.42 22.82 6.11
N PHE A 22 -18.93 24.06 6.27
CA PHE A 22 -17.60 24.45 5.79
C PHE A 22 -16.48 23.51 6.30
N GLY A 23 -16.61 23.00 7.53
CA GLY A 23 -15.64 22.07 8.11
C GLY A 23 -15.54 20.75 7.35
N ILE A 24 -16.68 20.19 6.89
CA ILE A 24 -16.70 18.95 6.11
C ILE A 24 -15.98 19.15 4.78
N TRP A 25 -16.24 20.27 4.09
CA TRP A 25 -15.58 20.61 2.84
C TRP A 25 -14.07 20.78 3.01
N MET A 26 -13.62 21.38 4.11
CA MET A 26 -12.20 21.51 4.42
C MET A 26 -11.54 20.15 4.69
N ILE A 27 -12.20 19.25 5.43
CA ILE A 27 -11.70 17.88 5.67
C ILE A 27 -11.63 17.10 4.35
N PHE A 28 -12.67 17.20 3.53
CA PHE A 28 -12.71 16.56 2.21
C PHE A 28 -11.57 17.04 1.32
N LEU A 29 -11.36 18.35 1.21
CA LEU A 29 -10.27 18.92 0.43
C LEU A 29 -8.91 18.54 0.99
N ALA A 30 -8.74 18.55 2.31
CA ALA A 30 -7.51 18.12 2.95
C ALA A 30 -7.21 16.64 2.65
N SER A 31 -8.21 15.76 2.69
CA SER A 31 -8.05 14.36 2.30
C SER A 31 -7.61 14.24 0.84
N ALA A 32 -8.31 14.91 -0.08
CA ALA A 32 -8.00 14.86 -1.51
C ALA A 32 -6.58 15.36 -1.83
N VAL A 33 -6.11 16.41 -1.14
CA VAL A 33 -4.78 16.98 -1.38
C VAL A 33 -3.70 16.17 -0.67
N PHE A 34 -3.81 16.00 0.64
CA PHE A 34 -2.75 15.41 1.45
C PHE A 34 -2.71 13.89 1.38
N ALA A 35 -3.86 13.23 1.55
CA ALA A 35 -3.90 11.76 1.54
C ALA A 35 -3.76 11.22 0.12
N THR A 36 -4.39 11.87 -0.87
CA THR A 36 -4.38 11.38 -2.26
C THR A 36 -3.31 12.07 -3.10
N ALA A 37 -3.46 13.35 -3.44
CA ALA A 37 -2.63 13.98 -4.47
C ALA A 37 -1.14 13.95 -4.14
N ILE A 38 -0.77 14.37 -2.92
CA ILE A 38 0.63 14.38 -2.46
C ILE A 38 1.18 12.96 -2.37
N GLY A 39 0.42 12.03 -1.77
CA GLY A 39 0.82 10.63 -1.64
C GLY A 39 1.14 9.99 -3.00
N HIS A 40 0.25 10.15 -3.98
CA HIS A 40 0.47 9.66 -5.35
C HIS A 40 1.64 10.36 -6.05
N MET A 41 1.82 11.67 -5.84
CA MET A 41 2.94 12.40 -6.46
C MET A 41 4.28 11.91 -5.92
N ILE A 42 4.39 11.70 -4.61
CA ILE A 42 5.58 11.12 -3.97
C ILE A 42 5.82 9.70 -4.46
N TYR A 43 4.77 8.87 -4.53
CA TYR A 43 4.87 7.50 -5.03
C TYR A 43 5.37 7.47 -6.48
N ASN A 44 4.75 8.23 -7.37
CA ASN A 44 5.17 8.32 -8.78
C ASN A 44 6.60 8.82 -8.93
N TYR A 45 6.98 9.82 -8.12
CA TYR A 45 8.36 10.29 -8.08
C TYR A 45 9.32 9.20 -7.59
N ALA A 46 8.99 8.47 -6.52
CA ALA A 46 9.82 7.40 -5.99
C ALA A 46 9.98 6.26 -7.01
N VAL A 47 8.90 5.84 -7.67
CA VAL A 47 8.91 4.85 -8.76
C VAL A 47 9.89 5.27 -9.86
N SER A 48 9.92 6.55 -10.24
CA SER A 48 10.86 7.07 -11.25
C SER A 48 12.33 6.99 -10.84
N LYS A 49 12.63 6.82 -9.54
CA LYS A 49 13.99 6.75 -8.99
C LYS A 49 14.43 5.32 -8.67
N VAL A 50 13.55 4.51 -8.08
CA VAL A 50 13.91 3.18 -7.59
C VAL A 50 13.61 2.06 -8.58
N GLY A 51 12.81 2.34 -9.62
CA GLY A 51 12.36 1.33 -10.57
C GLY A 51 11.03 0.70 -10.17
N VAL A 52 10.37 0.09 -11.16
CA VAL A 52 9.01 -0.47 -11.00
C VAL A 52 9.02 -1.71 -10.09
N THR A 53 10.03 -2.56 -10.20
CA THR A 53 10.12 -3.80 -9.41
C THR A 53 10.27 -3.51 -7.92
N GLU A 54 11.18 -2.61 -7.57
CA GLU A 54 11.43 -2.19 -6.20
C GLU A 54 10.22 -1.46 -5.62
N ALA A 55 9.61 -0.54 -6.39
CA ALA A 55 8.40 0.15 -5.95
C ALA A 55 7.20 -0.79 -5.77
N ALA A 56 7.10 -1.85 -6.58
CA ALA A 56 6.07 -2.87 -6.43
C ALA A 56 6.25 -3.67 -5.13
N ILE A 57 7.49 -3.89 -4.66
CA ILE A 57 7.71 -4.50 -3.35
C ILE A 57 7.25 -3.54 -2.23
N PHE A 58 7.52 -2.24 -2.36
CA PHE A 58 7.11 -1.24 -1.36
C PHE A 58 5.59 -1.05 -1.27
N ILE A 59 4.86 -1.02 -2.40
CA ILE A 59 3.40 -0.85 -2.36
C ILE A 59 2.71 -2.03 -1.67
N ASN A 60 3.33 -3.21 -1.68
CA ASN A 60 2.81 -4.37 -0.96
C ASN A 60 2.90 -4.24 0.58
N PHE A 61 3.63 -3.25 1.11
CA PHE A 61 3.61 -2.90 2.52
C PHE A 61 2.49 -1.94 2.90
N GLU A 62 1.76 -1.38 1.94
CA GLU A 62 0.61 -0.51 2.20
C GLU A 62 -0.38 -1.15 3.20
N PRO A 63 -0.82 -2.42 3.05
CA PRO A 63 -1.74 -3.07 3.98
C PRO A 63 -1.20 -3.15 5.41
N PHE A 64 0.12 -3.29 5.58
CA PHE A 64 0.75 -3.31 6.90
C PHE A 64 0.65 -1.93 7.57
N PHE A 65 1.00 -0.87 6.86
CA PHE A 65 0.89 0.49 7.39
C PHE A 65 -0.56 0.90 7.62
N THR A 66 -1.49 0.48 6.77
CA THR A 66 -2.93 0.68 6.99
C THR A 66 -3.39 0.03 8.29
N LEU A 67 -3.02 -1.24 8.53
CA LEU A 67 -3.40 -1.95 9.76
C LEU A 67 -2.82 -1.29 11.01
N VAL A 68 -1.54 -0.90 10.96
CA VAL A 68 -0.87 -0.20 12.06
C VAL A 68 -1.50 1.17 12.31
N GLY A 69 -1.81 1.92 11.25
CA GLY A 69 -2.49 3.22 11.32
C GLY A 69 -3.89 3.10 11.91
N ALA A 70 -4.65 2.07 11.55
CA ALA A 70 -5.98 1.82 12.11
C ALA A 70 -5.92 1.65 13.65
N VAL A 71 -4.95 0.90 14.16
CA VAL A 71 -4.78 0.72 15.62
C VAL A 71 -4.27 1.98 16.30
N THR A 72 -3.22 2.59 15.76
CA THR A 72 -2.46 3.63 16.46
C THR A 72 -3.05 5.02 16.30
N ILE A 73 -3.61 5.35 15.13
CA ILE A 73 -4.16 6.67 14.81
C ILE A 73 -5.66 6.68 15.06
N LEU A 74 -6.39 5.67 14.57
CA LEU A 74 -7.86 5.62 14.69
C LEU A 74 -8.32 4.96 16.01
N GLY A 75 -7.45 4.20 16.68
CA GLY A 75 -7.83 3.47 17.90
C GLY A 75 -8.74 2.28 17.63
N GLU A 76 -8.74 1.72 16.42
CA GLU A 76 -9.60 0.60 16.06
C GLU A 76 -9.14 -0.71 16.71
N ASN A 77 -10.12 -1.50 17.16
CA ASN A 77 -9.86 -2.86 17.64
C ASN A 77 -9.81 -3.82 16.44
N ILE A 78 -8.64 -4.36 16.17
CA ILE A 78 -8.45 -5.28 15.05
C ILE A 78 -9.11 -6.62 15.35
N SER A 79 -10.07 -6.99 14.52
CA SER A 79 -10.71 -8.29 14.55
C SER A 79 -9.78 -9.39 14.03
N VAL A 80 -10.03 -10.62 14.46
CA VAL A 80 -9.32 -11.81 13.94
C VAL A 80 -9.44 -11.92 12.42
N ALA A 81 -10.59 -11.53 11.85
CA ALA A 81 -10.80 -11.54 10.41
C ALA A 81 -9.86 -10.58 9.66
N GLN A 82 -9.62 -9.38 10.19
CA GLN A 82 -8.68 -8.42 9.61
C GLN A 82 -7.24 -8.93 9.67
N ILE A 83 -6.85 -9.61 10.76
CA ILE A 83 -5.52 -10.23 10.88
C ILE A 83 -5.36 -11.34 9.83
N LEU A 84 -6.37 -12.22 9.68
CA LEU A 84 -6.34 -13.28 8.66
C LEU A 84 -6.30 -12.70 7.24
N GLY A 85 -7.05 -11.64 6.97
CA GLY A 85 -7.01 -10.92 5.70
C GLY A 85 -5.63 -10.31 5.42
N PHE A 86 -5.02 -9.68 6.43
CA PHE A 86 -3.67 -9.15 6.32
C PHE A 86 -2.64 -10.25 6.01
N LEU A 87 -2.70 -11.39 6.73
CA LEU A 87 -1.84 -12.54 6.46
C LEU A 87 -2.04 -13.08 5.05
N LEU A 88 -3.29 -13.19 4.58
CA LEU A 88 -3.60 -13.64 3.23
C LEU A 88 -3.00 -12.71 2.16
N ILE A 89 -3.08 -11.40 2.36
CA ILE A 89 -2.45 -10.42 1.47
C ILE A 89 -0.93 -10.59 1.47
N LEU A 90 -0.30 -10.72 2.65
CA LEU A 90 1.14 -10.95 2.75
C LEU A 90 1.57 -12.21 1.99
N PHE A 91 0.84 -13.32 2.11
CA PHE A 91 1.13 -14.53 1.34
C PHE A 91 0.95 -14.30 -0.16
N GLY A 92 -0.16 -13.69 -0.58
CA GLY A 92 -0.42 -13.35 -1.98
C GLY A 92 0.70 -12.51 -2.59
N VAL A 93 1.21 -11.55 -1.83
CA VAL A 93 2.37 -10.73 -2.20
C VAL A 93 3.63 -11.57 -2.33
N LEU A 94 3.96 -12.37 -1.31
CA LEU A 94 5.22 -13.12 -1.25
C LEU A 94 5.36 -14.07 -2.44
N PHE A 95 4.25 -14.75 -2.79
CA PHE A 95 4.21 -15.72 -3.87
C PHE A 95 3.92 -15.08 -5.23
N GLY A 96 3.07 -14.05 -5.29
CA GLY A 96 2.60 -13.46 -6.55
C GLY A 96 3.53 -12.41 -7.17
N SER A 97 4.33 -11.70 -6.37
CA SER A 97 5.21 -10.64 -6.88
C SER A 97 6.60 -11.12 -7.30
N GLY A 98 6.91 -12.42 -7.14
CA GLY A 98 8.27 -12.94 -7.34
C GLY A 98 9.27 -12.47 -6.27
N ALA A 99 8.84 -11.68 -5.27
CA ALA A 99 9.69 -11.23 -4.17
C ALA A 99 10.40 -12.39 -3.46
N LEU A 100 9.73 -13.54 -3.31
CA LEU A 100 10.35 -14.74 -2.76
C LEU A 100 11.56 -15.21 -3.59
N GLU A 101 11.46 -15.20 -4.93
CA GLU A 101 12.59 -15.53 -5.80
C GLU A 101 13.71 -14.51 -5.67
N GLU A 102 13.39 -13.22 -5.63
CA GLU A 102 14.36 -12.13 -5.43
C GLU A 102 15.14 -12.32 -4.10
N PHE A 103 14.44 -12.59 -3.00
CA PHE A 103 15.05 -12.85 -1.68
C PHE A 103 15.91 -14.12 -1.66
N LEU A 104 15.46 -15.19 -2.33
CA LEU A 104 16.22 -16.44 -2.44
C LEU A 104 17.45 -16.28 -3.35
N HIS A 105 17.36 -15.52 -4.44
CA HIS A 105 18.46 -15.28 -5.38
C HIS A 105 19.58 -14.42 -4.76
N GLN A 106 19.23 -13.40 -3.96
CA GLN A 106 20.21 -12.61 -3.22
C GLN A 106 20.99 -13.45 -2.20
N SER A 107 20.31 -14.38 -1.51
CA SER A 107 20.95 -15.31 -0.56
C SER A 107 21.89 -16.31 -1.25
N ARG A 108 21.56 -16.76 -2.47
CA ARG A 108 22.42 -17.61 -3.29
C ARG A 108 23.63 -16.87 -3.87
N ARG A 109 23.49 -15.60 -4.29
CA ARG A 109 24.62 -14.77 -4.77
C ARG A 109 25.64 -14.46 -3.67
N LYS A 110 25.21 -14.19 -2.43
CA LYS A 110 26.13 -14.04 -1.29
C LYS A 110 26.93 -15.32 -1.01
N LYS A 111 26.31 -16.51 -1.04
CA LYS A 111 27.02 -17.79 -0.85
C LYS A 111 28.03 -18.10 -1.96
N LYS A 112 27.69 -17.87 -3.24
CA LYS A 112 28.58 -18.19 -4.37
C LYS A 112 29.85 -17.31 -4.39
N THR A 113 29.75 -16.07 -3.93
CA THR A 113 30.90 -15.14 -3.86
C THR A 113 31.85 -15.52 -2.71
N VAL A 114 31.32 -15.93 -1.55
CA VAL A 114 32.11 -16.30 -0.37
C VAL A 114 32.81 -17.67 -0.54
N TYR A 115 32.13 -18.65 -1.14
CA TYR A 115 32.73 -19.98 -1.35
C TYR A 115 33.53 -20.10 -2.65
N GLY A 116 33.16 -19.36 -3.71
CA GLY A 116 33.92 -19.32 -4.97
C GLY A 116 35.27 -18.60 -4.86
N GLY A 117 35.40 -17.64 -3.94
CA GLY A 117 36.69 -16.98 -3.65
C GLY A 117 37.69 -17.88 -2.92
N LYS A 118 37.21 -18.78 -2.03
CA LYS A 118 38.08 -19.74 -1.33
C LYS A 118 38.64 -20.84 -2.24
N ALA A 119 37.89 -21.26 -3.26
CA ALA A 119 38.34 -22.31 -4.19
C ALA A 119 39.40 -21.83 -5.20
N LYS A 120 39.60 -20.51 -5.35
CA LYS A 120 40.59 -19.93 -6.28
C LYS A 120 41.98 -19.69 -5.64
N HIS A 121 42.13 -19.98 -4.35
CA HIS A 121 43.34 -19.74 -3.55
C HIS A 121 43.94 -21.03 -2.96
N LEU A 122 43.46 -22.20 -3.38
CA LEU A 122 44.05 -23.52 -3.13
C LEU A 122 44.60 -24.05 -4.46
#